data_AF-A0A927LNL5-F1
#
_entry.id   AF-A0A927LNL5-F1
#
_cell.length_a   1.000
_cell.length_b   1.000
_cell.length_c   1.000
_cell.angle_alpha   90.00
_cell.angle_beta   90.00
_cell.angle_gamma   90.00
#
_symmetry.space_group_name_H-M   'P 1'
#
loop_
_entity.id
_entity.type
_entity.pdbx_description
1 polymer ?
#
loop_
_entity_poly.entity_id
_entity_poly.type
_entity_poly.pdbx_seq_one_letter_code
_entity_poly.pdbx_strand_id
1 'polypeptide(L)'
;MGKWPNEPESWNLLHIRRTVQRMEMPVNSFSDKIMSRLEEPTFTANKSNRMRKAFMVTSAAAILGVCIISSALVSPAMAASLKNVPLMSSILKLVGDFTGNAFTFSKPEPWSMGEDSGMTYKMDGSEYSQIMLNARGELKNVHLDVKWSDLKDSYKKEMEAALQQVFPGQNIAVDTVGISVQYGLPDDSPIKSGALYLNTRVNNTFIELENGKLHRVVKSLANEEVDLDALKTAESVFVGNGLEGLKKGPLNNPLLIVQDGKEAYEFHFAASDKFPVFVTVEKGTRKILKVNASDLQDKIDKFPDVFDTIEGYTEAELLKNAKVQAKQLLKIDLEGYQAAKDPKMMAVVYFTKSGAPTVMGQYNSKGQFYNLEYDEPIRKAE
;
A
#
# COMPACT_ATOMS: atom_id res chain seq x y z
N MET A 1 -9.01 -35.50 -22.93
CA MET A 1 -7.91 -34.67 -23.47
C MET A 1 -8.51 -33.60 -24.35
N GLY A 2 -8.51 -32.36 -23.89
CA GLY A 2 -8.72 -31.16 -24.69
C GLY A 2 -7.81 -30.11 -24.11
N LYS A 3 -6.75 -29.73 -24.83
CA LYS A 3 -5.87 -28.63 -24.41
C LYS A 3 -6.72 -27.36 -24.41
N TRP A 4 -6.86 -26.73 -23.25
CA TRP A 4 -7.43 -25.39 -23.18
C TRP A 4 -6.45 -24.38 -23.79
N PRO A 5 -6.94 -23.31 -24.44
CA PRO A 5 -6.08 -22.30 -25.04
C PRO A 5 -5.30 -21.57 -23.95
N ASN A 6 -4.04 -21.24 -24.24
CA ASN A 6 -3.14 -20.47 -23.38
C ASN A 6 -3.90 -19.37 -22.60
N GLU A 7 -3.90 -19.48 -21.27
CA GLU A 7 -4.48 -18.46 -20.39
C GLU A 7 -3.75 -17.12 -20.60
N PRO A 8 -4.49 -16.00 -20.75
CA PRO A 8 -3.85 -14.74 -21.12
C PRO A 8 -3.12 -14.15 -19.90
N GLU A 9 -1.85 -13.80 -20.12
CA GLU A 9 -0.88 -13.13 -19.23
C GLU A 9 -1.48 -12.01 -18.34
N SER A 10 -2.59 -11.41 -18.80
CA SER A 10 -3.47 -10.49 -18.08
C SER A 10 -4.01 -10.99 -16.72
N TRP A 11 -4.27 -12.30 -16.56
CA TRP A 11 -4.79 -12.84 -15.29
C TRP A 11 -3.71 -12.77 -14.20
N ASN A 12 -2.46 -13.14 -14.51
CA ASN A 12 -1.33 -13.04 -13.60
C ASN A 12 -1.11 -11.60 -13.09
N LEU A 13 -1.24 -10.59 -13.97
CA LEU A 13 -1.08 -9.18 -13.59
C LEU A 13 -2.25 -8.64 -12.75
N LEU A 14 -3.48 -9.04 -13.07
CA LEU A 14 -4.67 -8.70 -12.27
C LEU A 14 -4.60 -9.29 -10.85
N HIS A 15 -3.99 -10.47 -10.71
CA HIS A 15 -3.86 -11.17 -9.44
C HIS A 15 -2.76 -10.54 -8.58
N ILE A 16 -1.59 -10.26 -9.15
CA ILE A 16 -0.52 -9.48 -8.50
C ILE A 16 -1.07 -8.12 -8.05
N ARG A 17 -1.88 -7.46 -8.89
CA ARG A 17 -2.49 -6.15 -8.60
C ARG A 17 -3.41 -6.17 -7.38
N ARG A 18 -4.35 -7.12 -7.30
CA ARG A 18 -5.27 -7.20 -6.15
C ARG A 18 -4.56 -7.58 -4.86
N THR A 19 -3.57 -8.46 -4.95
CA THR A 19 -2.74 -8.84 -3.79
C THR A 19 -1.93 -7.65 -3.27
N VAL A 20 -1.29 -6.87 -4.15
CA VAL A 20 -0.56 -5.64 -3.76
C VAL A 20 -1.51 -4.56 -3.21
N GLN A 21 -2.73 -4.45 -3.74
CA GLN A 21 -3.73 -3.45 -3.30
C GLN A 21 -4.42 -3.80 -1.97
N ARG A 22 -4.51 -5.10 -1.61
CA ARG A 22 -5.07 -5.55 -0.32
C ARG A 22 -4.02 -5.74 0.77
N MET A 23 -2.75 -5.90 0.41
CA MET A 23 -1.68 -5.70 1.37
C MET A 23 -1.76 -4.23 1.82
N GLU A 24 -2.11 -4.00 3.09
CA GLU A 24 -1.65 -2.78 3.75
C GLU A 24 -0.13 -2.79 3.60
N MET A 25 0.38 -2.07 2.60
CA MET A 25 1.82 -1.93 2.46
C MET A 25 2.32 -1.29 3.75
N PRO A 26 3.30 -1.88 4.46
CA PRO A 26 3.87 -1.25 5.63
C PRO A 26 4.29 0.15 5.22
N VAL A 27 3.85 1.17 5.97
CA VAL A 27 4.07 2.60 5.68
C VAL A 27 5.58 2.93 5.52
N ASN A 28 6.46 1.98 5.87
CA ASN A 28 7.90 2.09 5.89
C ASN A 28 8.63 1.18 4.87
N SER A 29 7.99 0.19 4.22
CA SER A 29 8.77 -0.87 3.54
C SER A 29 9.42 -0.46 2.22
N PHE A 30 8.94 0.61 1.58
CA PHE A 30 9.53 1.13 0.34
C PHE A 30 10.19 2.49 0.53
N SER A 31 9.59 3.40 1.30
CA SER A 31 10.17 4.72 1.54
C SER A 31 11.48 4.63 2.34
N ASP A 32 11.55 3.85 3.42
CA ASP A 32 12.77 3.79 4.23
C ASP A 32 13.91 3.05 3.52
N LYS A 33 13.59 2.06 2.67
CA LYS A 33 14.60 1.32 1.87
C LYS A 33 15.11 2.13 0.66
N ILE A 34 14.35 3.12 0.21
CA ILE A 34 14.77 4.11 -0.79
C ILE A 34 15.56 5.24 -0.09
N MET A 35 15.07 5.74 1.04
CA MET A 35 15.74 6.79 1.84
C MET A 35 17.06 6.32 2.44
N SER A 36 17.14 5.09 2.94
CA SER A 36 18.40 4.52 3.45
C SER A 36 19.44 4.31 2.34
N ARG A 37 19.03 4.22 1.08
CA ARG A 37 19.93 4.19 -0.09
C ARG A 37 20.34 5.59 -0.58
N LEU A 38 19.65 6.64 -0.14
CA LEU A 38 19.96 8.04 -0.45
C LEU A 38 20.87 8.68 0.62
N GLU A 39 20.92 8.11 1.82
CA GLU A 39 21.78 8.56 2.93
C GLU A 39 23.22 7.99 2.88
N GLU A 40 23.51 7.04 1.97
CA GLU A 40 24.90 6.60 1.76
C GLU A 40 25.70 7.70 1.02
N PRO A 41 26.83 8.18 1.59
CA PRO A 41 27.65 9.19 0.95
C PRO A 41 28.26 8.63 -0.34
N THR A 42 27.98 9.36 -1.43
CA THR A 42 28.50 9.20 -2.79
C THR A 42 29.93 8.64 -2.85
N PHE A 43 30.12 7.50 -3.53
CA PHE A 43 31.42 7.10 -4.06
C PHE A 43 31.45 7.15 -5.59
N THR A 44 32.15 8.18 -6.05
CA THR A 44 33.05 8.25 -7.22
C THR A 44 32.52 7.80 -8.58
N ALA A 45 32.31 8.83 -9.42
CA ALA A 45 32.17 8.76 -10.86
C ALA A 45 33.25 7.88 -11.52
N ASN A 46 32.83 7.03 -12.46
CA ASN A 46 33.69 6.67 -13.58
C ASN A 46 32.90 6.67 -14.89
N LYS A 47 33.26 7.58 -15.79
CA LYS A 47 32.73 7.71 -17.15
C LYS A 47 33.23 6.55 -18.00
N SER A 48 32.34 5.91 -18.76
CA SER A 48 32.72 5.40 -20.08
C SER A 48 31.55 5.50 -21.07
N ASN A 49 31.71 6.43 -22.02
CA ASN A 49 30.94 6.48 -23.25
C ASN A 49 31.25 5.24 -24.10
N ARG A 50 30.23 4.49 -24.54
CA ARG A 50 30.15 3.97 -25.92
C ARG A 50 28.83 3.28 -26.24
N MET A 51 28.34 3.65 -27.43
CA MET A 51 27.47 2.91 -28.35
C MET A 51 25.95 3.02 -28.20
N ARG A 52 25.43 4.07 -28.87
CA ARG A 52 24.13 4.09 -29.55
C ARG A 52 24.11 3.12 -30.75
N LYS A 53 22.88 2.77 -31.15
CA LYS A 53 22.38 2.09 -32.37
C LYS A 53 22.05 0.61 -32.11
N ALA A 54 20.91 0.06 -32.51
CA ALA A 54 19.72 0.58 -33.19
C ALA A 54 18.66 -0.53 -33.13
N PHE A 55 17.38 -0.20 -32.89
CA PHE A 55 16.26 -0.83 -33.56
C PHE A 55 15.11 0.18 -33.59
N MET A 56 14.93 0.80 -34.76
CA MET A 56 13.72 1.53 -35.11
C MET A 56 12.68 0.51 -35.57
N VAL A 57 11.46 0.60 -35.05
CA VAL A 57 10.28 0.39 -35.88
C VAL A 57 9.32 1.56 -35.63
N THR A 58 9.05 2.21 -36.75
CA THR A 58 8.27 3.43 -36.99
C THR A 58 6.80 3.31 -36.60
N SER A 59 6.29 4.32 -35.91
CA SER A 59 4.95 4.88 -36.16
C SER A 59 4.96 6.36 -35.82
N ALA A 60 4.76 7.18 -36.85
CA ALA A 60 4.87 8.62 -36.82
C ALA A 60 3.62 9.27 -36.21
N ALA A 61 3.82 10.18 -35.26
CA ALA A 61 2.91 11.29 -35.00
C ALA A 61 3.69 12.50 -34.45
N ALA A 62 3.55 13.61 -35.18
CA ALA A 62 4.16 14.93 -35.08
C ALA A 62 4.83 15.37 -33.76
N ILE A 63 6.10 15.77 -33.91
CA ILE A 63 6.92 16.55 -32.98
C ILE A 63 6.29 17.94 -32.79
N LEU A 64 5.95 18.30 -31.55
CA LEU A 64 5.81 19.70 -31.14
C LEU A 64 6.51 19.94 -29.79
N GLY A 65 7.58 20.74 -29.88
CA GLY A 65 8.06 21.66 -28.86
C GLY A 65 8.63 21.05 -27.58
N VAL A 66 9.97 21.07 -27.48
CA VAL A 66 10.68 21.18 -26.20
C VAL A 66 10.53 22.63 -25.74
N CYS A 67 9.85 22.86 -24.62
CA CYS A 67 9.88 24.15 -23.93
C CYS A 67 10.52 23.94 -22.56
N ILE A 68 11.80 24.32 -22.46
CA ILE A 68 12.45 24.58 -21.18
C ILE A 68 11.93 25.94 -20.73
N ILE A 69 11.23 26.02 -19.60
CA ILE A 69 10.84 27.31 -19.01
C ILE A 69 11.37 27.36 -17.59
N SER A 70 12.36 28.23 -17.41
CA SER A 70 12.85 28.72 -16.13
C SER A 70 11.73 29.42 -15.36
N SER A 71 11.72 29.24 -14.04
CA SER A 71 10.77 29.80 -13.07
C SER A 71 10.57 31.32 -13.20
N ALA A 72 9.40 31.73 -13.70
CA ALA A 72 8.57 32.86 -13.24
C ALA A 72 7.48 33.18 -14.29
N LEU A 73 6.22 33.25 -13.84
CA LEU A 73 5.03 33.75 -14.54
C LEU A 73 4.54 32.91 -15.74
N VAL A 74 3.38 32.26 -15.55
CA VAL A 74 2.60 31.63 -16.63
C VAL A 74 2.28 32.70 -17.68
N SER A 75 2.82 32.56 -18.89
CA SER A 75 2.56 33.55 -19.95
C SER A 75 1.09 33.51 -20.38
N PRO A 76 0.48 34.65 -20.78
CA PRO A 76 -0.89 34.68 -21.29
C PRO A 76 -1.14 33.72 -22.48
N ALA A 77 -0.10 33.40 -23.26
CA ALA A 77 -0.17 32.42 -24.33
C ALA A 77 -0.29 30.97 -23.80
N MET A 78 0.38 30.64 -22.69
CA MET A 78 0.22 29.35 -22.00
C MET A 78 -1.18 29.20 -21.39
N ALA A 79 -1.70 30.25 -20.76
CA ALA A 79 -3.06 30.28 -20.24
C ALA A 79 -4.13 30.09 -21.35
N ALA A 80 -3.86 30.58 -22.57
CA ALA A 80 -4.73 30.39 -23.72
C ALA A 80 -4.65 28.96 -24.31
N SER A 81 -3.48 28.34 -24.35
CA SER A 81 -3.33 26.94 -24.78
C SER A 81 -3.85 25.93 -23.75
N LEU A 82 -3.76 26.23 -22.45
CA LEU A 82 -4.29 25.41 -21.35
C LEU A 82 -5.83 25.45 -21.27
N LYS A 83 -6.46 26.53 -21.74
CA LYS A 83 -7.93 26.65 -21.86
C LYS A 83 -8.55 25.74 -22.93
N ASN A 84 -7.75 25.27 -23.89
CA ASN A 84 -8.24 24.49 -25.04
C ASN A 84 -8.23 22.97 -24.82
N VAL A 85 -7.87 22.49 -23.63
CA VAL A 85 -8.01 21.08 -23.25
C VAL A 85 -9.01 20.99 -22.10
N PRO A 86 -10.26 20.54 -22.34
CA PRO A 86 -11.34 20.49 -21.32
C PRO A 86 -10.95 19.74 -20.02
N LEU A 87 -9.97 18.85 -20.14
CA LEU A 87 -9.46 18.01 -19.07
C LEU A 87 -8.47 18.74 -18.14
N MET A 88 -7.68 19.68 -18.68
CA MET A 88 -6.64 20.37 -17.91
C MET A 88 -7.23 21.44 -16.99
N SER A 89 -8.28 22.14 -17.42
CA SER A 89 -9.02 23.07 -16.55
C SER A 89 -9.65 22.36 -15.35
N SER A 90 -10.09 21.11 -15.52
CA SER A 90 -10.64 20.28 -14.45
C SER A 90 -9.55 19.83 -13.47
N ILE A 91 -8.37 19.44 -13.97
CA ILE A 91 -7.19 19.13 -13.15
C ILE A 91 -6.73 20.34 -12.34
N LEU A 92 -6.59 21.50 -12.99
CA LEU A 92 -6.18 22.75 -12.34
C LEU A 92 -7.19 23.20 -11.28
N LYS A 93 -8.49 23.05 -11.56
CA LYS A 93 -9.54 23.33 -10.59
C LYS A 93 -9.45 22.41 -9.38
N LEU A 94 -9.30 21.10 -9.61
CA LEU A 94 -9.17 20.11 -8.54
C LEU A 94 -7.98 20.39 -7.62
N VAL A 95 -6.82 20.71 -8.20
CA VAL A 95 -5.63 21.06 -7.41
C VAL A 95 -5.80 22.40 -6.71
N GLY A 96 -6.43 23.37 -7.38
CA GLY A 96 -6.82 24.65 -6.77
C GLY A 96 -7.78 24.47 -5.60
N ASP A 97 -8.67 23.48 -5.63
CA ASP A 97 -9.59 23.18 -4.53
C ASP A 97 -8.83 22.69 -3.28
N PHE A 98 -7.65 22.08 -3.44
CA PHE A 98 -6.77 21.61 -2.36
C PHE A 98 -5.79 22.66 -1.83
N THR A 99 -5.29 23.52 -2.70
CA THR A 99 -4.09 24.34 -2.41
C THR A 99 -4.33 25.84 -2.56
N GLY A 100 -5.36 26.25 -3.29
CA GLY A 100 -5.53 27.65 -3.72
C GLY A 100 -4.48 28.16 -4.71
N ASN A 101 -3.48 27.35 -5.06
CA ASN A 101 -2.37 27.70 -5.94
C ASN A 101 -2.51 27.02 -7.31
N ALA A 102 -1.95 27.66 -8.34
CA ALA A 102 -1.83 27.06 -9.65
C ALA A 102 -0.55 26.22 -9.75
N PHE A 103 -0.67 24.98 -10.20
CA PHE A 103 0.45 24.08 -10.44
C PHE A 103 0.58 23.75 -11.92
N THR A 104 1.81 23.44 -12.34
CA THR A 104 2.08 22.96 -13.69
C THR A 104 2.23 21.45 -13.68
N PHE A 105 1.84 20.83 -14.79
CA PHE A 105 1.88 19.39 -14.97
C PHE A 105 2.67 19.07 -16.23
N SER A 106 3.36 17.92 -16.16
CA SER A 106 4.07 17.33 -17.27
C SER A 106 3.13 17.06 -18.46
N LYS A 107 3.72 16.77 -19.63
CA LYS A 107 2.97 16.15 -20.72
C LYS A 107 2.34 14.84 -20.20
N PRO A 108 1.09 14.51 -20.60
CA PRO A 108 0.45 13.28 -20.17
C PRO A 108 1.21 12.05 -20.66
N GLU A 109 1.36 11.08 -19.77
CA GLU A 109 1.93 9.76 -20.08
C GLU A 109 0.81 8.71 -20.06
N PRO A 110 0.71 7.85 -21.09
CA PRO A 110 -0.31 6.81 -21.10
C PRO A 110 -0.01 5.75 -20.03
N TRP A 111 -1.05 5.24 -19.38
CA TRP A 111 -0.98 4.08 -18.51
C TRP A 111 -1.98 3.02 -18.93
N SER A 112 -1.67 1.76 -18.63
CA SER A 112 -2.59 0.64 -18.77
C SER A 112 -2.38 -0.32 -17.60
N MET A 113 -3.48 -0.78 -17.03
CA MET A 113 -3.52 -1.76 -15.95
C MET A 113 -4.66 -2.76 -16.23
N GLY A 114 -4.34 -3.87 -16.89
CA GLY A 114 -5.33 -4.82 -17.38
C GLY A 114 -6.20 -4.19 -18.46
N GLU A 115 -7.52 -4.29 -18.33
CA GLU A 115 -8.49 -3.67 -19.27
C GLU A 115 -8.64 -2.16 -19.06
N ASP A 116 -8.17 -1.63 -17.92
CA ASP A 116 -8.17 -0.19 -17.66
C ASP A 116 -6.97 0.46 -18.35
N SER A 117 -7.18 1.65 -18.89
CA SER A 117 -6.13 2.51 -19.43
C SER A 117 -6.50 3.98 -19.28
N GLY A 118 -5.52 4.85 -19.49
CA GLY A 118 -5.76 6.29 -19.51
C GLY A 118 -4.48 7.11 -19.51
N MET A 119 -4.53 8.29 -18.90
CA MET A 119 -3.43 9.26 -18.87
C MET A 119 -3.04 9.63 -17.45
N THR A 120 -1.74 9.73 -17.21
CA THR A 120 -1.14 10.24 -15.97
C THR A 120 -0.52 11.59 -16.22
N TYR A 121 -0.79 12.54 -15.33
CA TYR A 121 -0.23 13.89 -15.31
C TYR A 121 0.62 14.02 -14.05
N LYS A 122 1.95 14.17 -14.20
CA LYS A 122 2.85 14.38 -13.06
C LYS A 122 2.96 15.86 -12.79
N MET A 123 2.96 16.27 -11.52
CA MET A 123 3.14 17.68 -11.17
C MET A 123 4.61 18.06 -11.32
N ASP A 124 4.90 19.17 -12.00
CA ASP A 124 6.27 19.61 -12.19
C ASP A 124 6.91 19.98 -10.83
N GLY A 125 8.17 19.61 -10.65
CA GLY A 125 8.90 19.88 -9.41
C GLY A 125 8.49 19.00 -8.24
N SER A 126 7.66 17.97 -8.46
CA SER A 126 7.37 16.91 -7.50
C SER A 126 7.75 15.55 -8.09
N GLU A 127 8.38 14.71 -7.28
CA GLU A 127 8.76 13.35 -7.69
C GLU A 127 7.55 12.41 -7.71
N TYR A 128 6.61 12.59 -6.78
CA TYR A 128 5.54 11.63 -6.51
C TYR A 128 4.13 12.15 -6.82
N SER A 129 3.94 13.47 -6.96
CA SER A 129 2.62 14.04 -7.22
C SER A 129 2.12 13.73 -8.64
N GLN A 130 0.97 13.10 -8.74
CA GLN A 130 0.35 12.74 -10.00
C GLN A 130 -1.18 12.69 -9.96
N ILE A 131 -1.80 12.86 -11.12
CA ILE A 131 -3.23 12.66 -11.35
C ILE A 131 -3.41 11.66 -12.47
N MET A 132 -4.21 10.62 -12.23
CA MET A 132 -4.53 9.59 -13.20
C MET A 132 -5.99 9.70 -13.62
N LEU A 133 -6.20 9.74 -14.92
CA LEU A 133 -7.52 9.70 -15.56
C LEU A 133 -7.64 8.41 -16.37
N ASN A 134 -8.84 7.85 -16.49
CA ASN A 134 -9.08 6.73 -17.40
C ASN A 134 -9.25 7.19 -18.86
N ALA A 135 -9.43 6.24 -19.77
CA ALA A 135 -9.63 6.47 -21.20
C ALA A 135 -10.88 7.32 -21.54
N ARG A 136 -11.84 7.42 -20.61
CA ARG A 136 -13.03 8.28 -20.74
C ARG A 136 -12.80 9.70 -20.20
N GLY A 137 -11.61 9.98 -19.66
CA GLY A 137 -11.27 11.25 -19.00
C GLY A 137 -11.79 11.36 -17.57
N GLU A 138 -12.28 10.27 -16.98
CA GLU A 138 -12.77 10.25 -15.60
C GLU A 138 -11.61 10.08 -14.61
N LEU A 139 -11.72 10.72 -13.44
CA LEU A 139 -10.70 10.67 -12.40
C LEU A 139 -10.59 9.25 -11.82
N LYS A 140 -9.37 8.73 -11.75
CA LYS A 140 -9.06 7.42 -11.13
C LYS A 140 -8.25 7.56 -9.86
N ASN A 141 -7.24 8.42 -9.88
CA ASN A 141 -6.35 8.60 -8.73
C ASN A 141 -5.84 10.05 -8.70
N VAL A 142 -5.82 10.62 -7.51
CA VAL A 142 -5.08 11.83 -7.18
C VAL A 142 -4.09 11.43 -6.09
N HIS A 143 -2.84 11.80 -6.27
CA HIS A 143 -1.83 11.78 -5.22
C HIS A 143 -1.00 13.05 -5.34
N LEU A 144 -1.01 13.90 -4.32
CA LEU A 144 -0.28 15.17 -4.31
C LEU A 144 0.48 15.32 -3.00
N ASP A 145 1.74 15.73 -3.08
CA ASP A 145 2.52 16.18 -1.95
C ASP A 145 2.55 17.71 -1.96
N VAL A 146 1.87 18.31 -0.98
CA VAL A 146 1.67 19.76 -0.92
C VAL A 146 2.39 20.31 0.29
N LYS A 147 3.19 21.38 0.10
CA LYS A 147 3.81 22.10 1.23
C LYS A 147 2.73 22.66 2.14
N TRP A 148 2.97 22.64 3.45
CA TRP A 148 2.04 23.20 4.43
C TRP A 148 1.67 24.65 4.11
N SER A 149 2.62 25.49 3.70
CA SER A 149 2.35 26.89 3.31
C SER A 149 1.27 27.00 2.23
N ASP A 150 1.25 26.05 1.31
CA ASP A 150 0.44 26.03 0.10
C ASP A 150 -0.86 25.22 0.28
N LEU A 151 -1.07 24.63 1.46
CA LEU A 151 -2.31 23.93 1.79
C LEU A 151 -3.42 24.95 2.10
N LYS A 152 -4.65 24.68 1.62
CA LYS A 152 -5.80 25.52 1.93
C LYS A 152 -6.14 25.51 3.42
N ASP A 153 -6.56 26.67 3.95
CA ASP A 153 -6.80 26.88 5.39
C ASP A 153 -7.83 25.92 6.00
N SER A 154 -8.81 25.45 5.23
CA SER A 154 -9.77 24.45 5.72
C SER A 154 -9.08 23.13 6.07
N TYR A 155 -8.18 22.66 5.22
CA TYR A 155 -7.45 21.41 5.44
C TYR A 155 -6.33 21.58 6.48
N LYS A 156 -5.73 22.77 6.58
CA LYS A 156 -4.83 23.10 7.69
C LYS A 156 -5.53 22.94 9.03
N LYS A 157 -6.75 23.49 9.18
CA LYS A 157 -7.54 23.36 10.42
C LYS A 157 -7.89 21.91 10.76
N GLU A 158 -8.25 21.10 9.77
CA GLU A 158 -8.51 19.67 9.96
C GLU A 158 -7.26 18.94 10.46
N MET A 159 -6.11 19.17 9.82
CA MET A 159 -4.85 18.57 10.22
C MET A 159 -4.38 19.06 11.60
N GLU A 160 -4.51 20.35 11.90
CA GLU A 160 -4.21 20.93 13.21
C GLU A 160 -5.06 20.29 14.31
N ALA A 161 -6.36 20.08 14.07
CA ALA A 161 -7.25 19.42 15.01
C ALA A 161 -6.83 17.96 15.26
N ALA A 162 -6.42 17.24 14.22
CA ALA A 162 -5.89 15.88 14.35
C ALA A 162 -4.56 15.87 15.13
N LEU A 163 -3.64 16.80 14.83
CA LEU A 163 -2.37 16.94 15.53
C LEU A 163 -2.55 17.25 17.01
N GLN A 164 -3.52 18.09 17.39
CA GLN A 164 -3.82 18.35 18.80
C GLN A 164 -4.41 17.13 19.52
N GLN A 165 -5.14 16.25 18.83
CA GLN A 165 -5.60 14.99 19.41
C GLN A 165 -4.44 14.02 19.66
N VAL A 166 -3.49 13.94 18.72
CA VAL A 166 -2.34 13.03 18.83
C VAL A 166 -1.24 13.57 19.75
N PHE A 167 -1.02 14.90 19.75
CA PHE A 167 0.02 15.59 20.49
C PHE A 167 -0.56 16.76 21.31
N PRO A 168 -1.37 16.48 22.34
CA PRO A 168 -2.06 17.52 23.10
C PRO A 168 -1.08 18.50 23.74
N GLY A 169 -1.31 19.79 23.50
CA GLY A 169 -0.50 20.88 24.06
C GLY A 169 0.85 21.10 23.35
N GLN A 170 1.14 20.38 22.27
CA GLN A 170 2.34 20.59 21.47
C GLN A 170 2.02 21.43 20.24
N ASN A 171 2.96 22.28 19.83
CA ASN A 171 2.90 22.98 18.55
C ASN A 171 3.76 22.21 17.54
N ILE A 172 3.11 21.42 16.70
CA ILE A 172 3.78 20.54 15.74
C ILE A 172 3.93 21.28 14.41
N ALA A 173 5.17 21.45 13.94
CA ALA A 173 5.44 21.95 12.60
C ALA A 173 5.20 20.84 11.58
N VAL A 174 4.43 21.14 10.54
CA VAL A 174 4.19 20.26 9.39
C VAL A 174 4.85 20.89 8.17
N ASP A 175 5.67 20.13 7.46
CA ASP A 175 6.33 20.61 6.25
C ASP A 175 5.50 20.30 5.00
N THR A 176 5.02 19.06 4.90
CA THR A 176 4.30 18.54 3.73
C THR A 176 3.08 17.73 4.16
N VAL A 177 2.01 17.85 3.39
CA VAL A 177 0.78 17.06 3.51
C VAL A 177 0.56 16.30 2.20
N GLY A 178 0.49 14.98 2.30
CA GLY A 178 0.04 14.11 1.23
C GLY A 178 -1.48 14.18 1.12
N ILE A 179 -1.98 14.33 -0.10
CA ILE A 179 -3.40 14.38 -0.44
C ILE A 179 -3.67 13.25 -1.41
N SER A 180 -4.67 12.41 -1.13
CA SER A 180 -5.07 11.38 -2.08
C SER A 180 -6.57 11.14 -2.16
N VAL A 181 -7.02 10.78 -3.36
CA VAL A 181 -8.39 10.37 -3.66
C VAL A 181 -8.33 9.27 -4.71
N GLN A 182 -9.03 8.15 -4.50
CA GLN A 182 -9.03 7.01 -5.41
C GLN A 182 -10.45 6.60 -5.81
N TYR A 183 -10.66 6.29 -7.09
CA TYR A 183 -11.99 5.98 -7.65
C TYR A 183 -12.04 4.60 -8.30
N GLY A 184 -13.23 3.98 -8.24
CA GLY A 184 -13.47 2.65 -8.83
C GLY A 184 -12.81 1.53 -8.04
N LEU A 185 -12.62 1.72 -6.74
CA LEU A 185 -12.18 0.66 -5.84
C LEU A 185 -13.38 -0.23 -5.47
N PRO A 186 -13.16 -1.55 -5.28
CA PRO A 186 -14.19 -2.45 -4.75
C PRO A 186 -14.73 -1.98 -3.39
N ASP A 187 -15.99 -2.32 -3.08
CA ASP A 187 -16.63 -1.96 -1.81
C ASP A 187 -15.92 -2.52 -0.57
N ASP A 188 -15.18 -3.62 -0.72
CA ASP A 188 -14.38 -4.27 0.31
C ASP A 188 -12.94 -3.73 0.41
N SER A 189 -12.61 -2.66 -0.33
CA SER A 189 -11.29 -2.05 -0.27
C SER A 189 -11.04 -1.37 1.09
N PRO A 190 -9.81 -1.47 1.65
CA PRO A 190 -9.44 -0.67 2.82
C PRO A 190 -9.43 0.84 2.53
N ILE A 191 -9.36 1.24 1.27
CA ILE A 191 -9.46 2.65 0.87
C ILE A 191 -10.85 2.87 0.30
N LYS A 192 -11.60 3.83 0.85
CA LYS A 192 -12.96 4.11 0.38
C LYS A 192 -12.88 4.87 -0.94
N SER A 193 -13.58 4.33 -1.94
CA SER A 193 -13.65 4.99 -3.23
C SER A 193 -14.27 6.39 -3.09
N GLY A 194 -13.57 7.41 -3.61
CA GLY A 194 -13.99 8.81 -3.57
C GLY A 194 -13.74 9.54 -2.25
N ALA A 195 -13.25 8.86 -1.21
CA ALA A 195 -12.87 9.52 0.04
C ALA A 195 -11.58 10.34 -0.13
N LEU A 196 -11.54 11.49 0.54
CA LEU A 196 -10.35 12.33 0.63
C LEU A 196 -9.47 11.87 1.80
N TYR A 197 -8.22 11.54 1.50
CA TYR A 197 -7.22 11.24 2.51
C TYR A 197 -6.19 12.36 2.57
N LEU A 198 -5.95 12.87 3.79
CA LEU A 198 -4.85 13.78 4.09
C LEU A 198 -3.89 13.08 5.02
N ASN A 199 -2.59 13.11 4.74
CA ASN A 199 -1.61 12.50 5.63
C ASN A 199 -0.34 13.33 5.79
N THR A 200 0.34 13.12 6.90
CA THR A 200 1.67 13.70 7.15
C THR A 200 2.47 12.77 8.06
N ARG A 201 3.79 12.99 8.09
CA ARG A 201 4.71 12.32 9.02
C ARG A 201 5.43 13.37 9.84
N VAL A 202 5.25 13.32 11.15
CA VAL A 202 5.86 14.24 12.13
C VAL A 202 6.26 13.46 13.37
N ASN A 203 7.39 13.78 13.98
CA ASN A 203 7.86 13.12 15.22
C ASN A 203 7.76 11.58 15.18
N ASN A 204 8.27 10.95 14.11
CA ASN A 204 8.19 9.50 13.87
C ASN A 204 6.77 8.91 13.91
N THR A 205 5.77 9.74 13.63
CA THR A 205 4.36 9.37 13.63
C THR A 205 3.75 9.73 12.28
N PHE A 206 3.20 8.73 11.59
CA PHE A 206 2.32 8.93 10.45
C PHE A 206 0.90 9.18 10.95
N ILE A 207 0.26 10.22 10.43
CA ILE A 207 -1.12 10.58 10.75
C ILE A 207 -1.87 10.68 9.43
N GLU A 208 -3.06 10.07 9.39
CA GLU A 208 -3.94 10.10 8.25
C GLU A 208 -5.37 10.43 8.68
N LEU A 209 -5.98 11.34 7.92
CA LEU A 209 -7.37 11.72 8.04
C LEU A 209 -8.14 11.13 6.86
N GLU A 210 -9.33 10.63 7.12
CA GLU A 210 -10.33 10.28 6.10
C GLU A 210 -11.46 11.30 6.17
N ASN A 211 -11.69 12.05 5.09
CA ASN A 211 -12.71 13.10 5.00
C ASN A 211 -12.67 14.07 6.20
N GLY A 212 -11.47 14.54 6.55
CA GLY A 212 -11.22 15.50 7.63
C GLY A 212 -11.28 14.93 9.05
N LYS A 213 -11.54 13.63 9.21
CA LYS A 213 -11.56 12.97 10.52
C LYS A 213 -10.31 12.12 10.70
N LEU A 214 -9.73 12.15 11.90
CA LEU A 214 -8.60 11.28 12.24
C LEU A 214 -9.00 9.82 12.00
N HIS A 215 -8.28 9.17 11.10
CA HIS A 215 -8.56 7.81 10.65
C HIS A 215 -7.52 6.85 11.18
N ARG A 216 -6.23 7.19 11.01
CA ARG A 216 -5.12 6.31 11.32
C ARG A 216 -3.93 7.07 11.89
N VAL A 217 -3.31 6.50 12.90
CA VAL A 217 -2.04 6.95 13.49
C VAL A 217 -1.12 5.74 13.54
N VAL A 218 0.08 5.88 13.01
CA VAL A 218 1.14 4.87 13.12
C VAL A 218 2.35 5.53 13.75
N LYS A 219 2.66 5.17 14.99
CA LYS A 219 3.79 5.69 15.75
C LYS A 219 4.89 4.62 15.81
N SER A 220 6.09 4.98 15.40
CA SER A 220 7.27 4.15 15.69
C SER A 220 7.62 4.23 17.18
N LEU A 221 7.90 3.08 17.78
CA LEU A 221 8.26 2.95 19.19
C LEU A 221 9.73 2.55 19.32
N ALA A 222 10.37 3.02 20.39
CA ALA A 222 11.58 2.38 20.88
C ALA A 222 11.24 1.01 21.49
N ASN A 223 12.18 0.07 21.47
CA ASN A 223 11.95 -1.29 21.96
C ASN A 223 11.55 -1.31 23.45
N GLU A 224 12.05 -0.36 24.23
CA GLU A 224 11.78 -0.21 25.67
C GLU A 224 10.38 0.36 25.96
N GLU A 225 9.73 0.99 24.98
CA GLU A 225 8.38 1.57 25.12
C GLU A 225 7.27 0.54 24.91
N VAL A 226 7.61 -0.67 24.44
CA VAL A 226 6.60 -1.67 24.09
C VAL A 226 6.12 -2.44 25.32
N ASP A 227 4.82 -2.75 25.34
CA ASP A 227 4.22 -3.63 26.34
C ASP A 227 4.87 -5.02 26.28
N LEU A 228 5.50 -5.42 27.40
CA LEU A 228 6.26 -6.68 27.49
C LEU A 228 5.38 -7.92 27.34
N ASP A 229 4.12 -7.87 27.74
CA ASP A 229 3.21 -9.01 27.61
C ASP A 229 2.67 -9.12 26.18
N ALA A 230 2.41 -7.99 25.51
CA ALA A 230 2.11 -7.99 24.08
C ALA A 230 3.30 -8.52 23.27
N LEU A 231 4.52 -8.11 23.62
CA LEU A 231 5.74 -8.61 22.98
C LEU A 231 5.88 -10.13 23.17
N LYS A 232 5.78 -10.65 24.39
CA LYS A 232 5.82 -12.11 24.63
C LYS A 232 4.74 -12.86 23.87
N THR A 233 3.56 -12.26 23.74
CA THR A 233 2.46 -12.84 22.97
C THR A 233 2.84 -12.94 21.49
N ALA A 234 3.41 -11.87 20.92
CA ALA A 234 3.92 -11.86 19.56
C ALA A 234 5.06 -12.87 19.35
N GLU A 235 6.01 -12.96 20.28
CA GLU A 235 7.11 -13.93 20.21
C GLU A 235 6.65 -15.39 20.24
N SER A 236 5.46 -15.66 20.82
CA SER A 236 4.91 -17.02 20.90
C SER A 236 4.61 -17.66 19.54
N VAL A 237 4.53 -16.87 18.46
CA VAL A 237 4.30 -17.38 17.09
C VAL A 237 5.49 -18.18 16.56
N PHE A 238 6.68 -17.98 17.12
CA PHE A 238 7.90 -18.72 16.77
C PHE A 238 8.04 -20.04 17.54
N VAL A 239 7.11 -20.35 18.44
CA VAL A 239 7.08 -21.62 19.16
C VAL A 239 6.34 -22.66 18.33
N GLY A 240 6.97 -23.81 18.09
CA GLY A 240 6.41 -24.89 17.28
C GLY A 240 6.82 -24.78 15.81
N ASN A 241 5.95 -25.24 14.91
CA ASN A 241 6.23 -25.34 13.47
C ASN A 241 5.33 -24.45 12.59
N GLY A 242 4.59 -23.51 13.20
CA GLY A 242 3.66 -22.64 12.47
C GLY A 242 4.35 -21.73 11.44
N LEU A 243 5.63 -21.41 11.67
CA LEU A 243 6.52 -20.68 10.77
C LEU A 243 7.75 -21.52 10.39
N GLU A 244 7.55 -22.83 10.15
CA GLU A 244 8.63 -23.73 9.73
C GLU A 244 9.46 -23.11 8.58
N GLY A 245 10.78 -23.10 8.76
CA GLY A 245 11.73 -22.45 7.84
C GLY A 245 12.22 -21.08 8.30
N LEU A 246 11.58 -20.46 9.30
CA LEU A 246 12.01 -19.19 9.88
C LEU A 246 12.40 -19.34 11.35
N LYS A 247 13.32 -18.48 11.81
CA LYS A 247 13.71 -18.37 13.22
C LYS A 247 13.42 -16.95 13.70
N LYS A 248 13.12 -16.79 14.99
CA LYS A 248 12.95 -15.46 15.59
C LYS A 248 14.26 -14.67 15.45
N GLY A 249 14.21 -13.56 14.74
CA GLY A 249 15.28 -12.57 14.70
C GLY A 249 15.11 -11.48 15.77
N PRO A 250 16.00 -10.47 15.79
CA PRO A 250 15.83 -9.31 16.65
C PRO A 250 14.54 -8.53 16.32
N LEU A 251 13.98 -7.87 17.34
CA LEU A 251 12.87 -6.94 17.18
C LEU A 251 13.39 -5.62 16.60
N ASN A 252 12.84 -5.20 15.48
CA ASN A 252 13.17 -3.95 14.80
C ASN A 252 11.91 -3.10 14.64
N ASN A 253 12.01 -1.80 14.91
CA ASN A 253 10.98 -0.80 14.60
C ASN A 253 9.52 -1.20 14.98
N PRO A 254 9.24 -1.60 16.24
CA PRO A 254 7.89 -1.88 16.66
C PRO A 254 7.00 -0.64 16.49
N LEU A 255 5.74 -0.85 16.12
CA LEU A 255 4.78 0.22 15.85
C LEU A 255 3.60 0.15 16.83
N LEU A 256 3.07 1.31 17.21
CA LEU A 256 1.70 1.44 17.71
C LEU A 256 0.82 1.93 16.56
N ILE A 257 -0.20 1.15 16.24
CA ILE A 257 -1.22 1.48 15.24
C ILE A 257 -2.50 1.82 15.99
N VAL A 258 -3.02 3.02 15.75
CA VAL A 258 -4.38 3.42 16.15
C VAL A 258 -5.19 3.63 14.89
N GLN A 259 -6.27 2.89 14.72
CA GLN A 259 -7.12 2.99 13.55
C GLN A 259 -8.57 2.93 13.97
N ASP A 260 -9.34 3.96 13.63
CA ASP A 260 -10.76 4.09 13.98
C ASP A 260 -11.04 3.82 15.48
N GLY A 261 -10.13 4.25 16.35
CA GLY A 261 -10.20 4.09 17.80
C GLY A 261 -9.74 2.74 18.35
N LYS A 262 -9.40 1.76 17.50
CA LYS A 262 -8.77 0.51 17.94
C LYS A 262 -7.26 0.65 17.94
N GLU A 263 -6.62 0.06 18.96
CA GLU A 263 -5.17 0.13 19.13
C GLU A 263 -4.55 -1.26 19.01
N ALA A 264 -3.44 -1.36 18.29
CA ALA A 264 -2.66 -2.58 18.16
C ALA A 264 -1.17 -2.27 18.11
N TYR A 265 -0.36 -3.18 18.63
CA TYR A 265 1.08 -3.19 18.38
C TYR A 265 1.36 -4.01 17.12
N GLU A 266 2.27 -3.54 16.28
CA GLU A 266 2.86 -4.35 15.21
C GLU A 266 4.35 -4.56 15.49
N PHE A 267 4.73 -5.83 15.67
CA PHE A 267 6.09 -6.24 15.97
C PHE A 267 6.76 -6.77 14.70
N HIS A 268 7.95 -6.26 14.38
CA HIS A 268 8.70 -6.72 13.22
C HIS A 268 9.94 -7.49 13.69
N PHE A 269 9.95 -8.80 13.46
CA PHE A 269 11.09 -9.65 13.80
C PHE A 269 11.93 -9.91 12.55
N ALA A 270 13.22 -9.56 12.58
CA ALA A 270 14.14 -9.77 11.46
C ALA A 270 14.53 -11.25 11.30
N ALA A 271 13.54 -12.08 10.99
CA ALA A 271 13.67 -13.53 10.83
C ALA A 271 14.47 -13.94 9.57
N SER A 272 14.68 -12.99 8.65
CA SER A 272 15.51 -13.13 7.47
C SER A 272 16.13 -11.79 7.05
N ASP A 273 17.04 -11.84 6.07
CA ASP A 273 17.69 -10.66 5.49
C ASP A 273 16.79 -9.88 4.50
N LYS A 274 15.60 -10.40 4.18
CA LYS A 274 14.74 -9.84 3.12
C LYS A 274 13.53 -9.10 3.68
N PHE A 275 12.67 -9.82 4.38
CA PHE A 275 11.45 -9.28 4.98
C PHE A 275 11.30 -9.76 6.43
N PRO A 276 10.99 -8.85 7.37
CA PRO A 276 10.61 -9.24 8.71
C PRO A 276 9.37 -10.14 8.74
N VAL A 277 9.21 -10.87 9.83
CA VAL A 277 7.91 -11.40 10.24
C VAL A 277 7.18 -10.30 11.01
N PHE A 278 6.02 -9.90 10.50
CA PHE A 278 5.12 -8.94 11.12
C PHE A 278 4.09 -9.67 11.97
N VAL A 279 3.94 -9.25 13.23
CA VAL A 279 2.92 -9.79 14.14
C VAL A 279 2.12 -8.63 14.73
N THR A 280 0.84 -8.58 14.42
CA THR A 280 -0.08 -7.56 14.95
C THR A 280 -0.82 -8.11 16.16
N VAL A 281 -0.74 -7.41 17.29
CA VAL A 281 -1.36 -7.79 18.56
C VAL A 281 -2.26 -6.66 19.04
N GLU A 282 -3.54 -6.96 19.25
CA GLU A 282 -4.50 -6.01 19.80
C GLU A 282 -4.07 -5.57 21.20
N LYS A 283 -4.04 -4.25 21.42
CA LYS A 283 -3.67 -3.68 22.72
C LYS A 283 -4.82 -3.90 23.72
N GLY A 284 -4.46 -4.27 24.95
CA GLY A 284 -5.42 -4.59 26.02
C GLY A 284 -5.82 -6.07 26.07
N THR A 285 -6.38 -6.63 24.98
CA THR A 285 -6.78 -8.06 24.96
C THR A 285 -5.60 -9.00 24.72
N ARG A 286 -4.54 -8.50 24.06
CA ARG A 286 -3.40 -9.28 23.57
C ARG A 286 -3.79 -10.35 22.55
N LYS A 287 -4.92 -10.21 21.87
CA LYS A 287 -5.30 -11.09 20.76
C LYS A 287 -4.34 -10.86 19.57
N ILE A 288 -3.75 -11.92 19.03
CA ILE A 288 -2.96 -11.83 17.79
C ILE A 288 -3.94 -11.66 16.63
N LEU A 289 -3.89 -10.53 15.94
CA LEU A 289 -4.80 -10.19 14.84
C LEU A 289 -4.26 -10.66 13.48
N LYS A 290 -2.94 -10.65 13.32
CA LYS A 290 -2.27 -10.94 12.05
C LYS A 290 -0.86 -11.48 12.29
N VAL A 291 -0.47 -12.45 11.46
CA VAL A 291 0.91 -12.89 11.29
C VAL A 291 1.23 -12.89 9.80
N ASN A 292 2.22 -12.10 9.39
CA ASN A 292 2.72 -12.05 8.03
C ASN A 292 4.21 -12.39 7.99
N ALA A 293 4.54 -13.46 7.30
CA ALA A 293 5.88 -14.01 7.12
C ALA A 293 6.19 -14.11 5.62
N SER A 294 6.16 -12.98 4.93
CA SER A 294 6.29 -12.89 3.45
C SER A 294 7.51 -13.60 2.86
N ASP A 295 8.56 -13.83 3.66
CA ASP A 295 9.73 -14.62 3.23
C ASP A 295 9.44 -16.10 2.93
N LEU A 296 8.33 -16.62 3.43
CA LEU A 296 7.82 -17.96 3.11
C LEU A 296 7.01 -18.01 1.81
N GLN A 297 6.69 -16.85 1.21
CA GLN A 297 6.01 -16.78 -0.07
C GLN A 297 6.90 -17.37 -1.17
N ASP A 298 6.28 -18.06 -2.15
CA ASP A 298 7.00 -18.44 -3.37
C ASP A 298 7.55 -17.20 -4.07
N LYS A 299 8.72 -17.32 -4.69
CA LYS A 299 9.31 -16.20 -5.41
C LYS A 299 8.48 -15.88 -6.65
N ILE A 300 8.28 -14.59 -6.93
CA ILE A 300 7.49 -14.10 -8.08
C ILE A 300 7.95 -14.72 -9.41
N ASP A 301 9.25 -14.84 -9.63
CA ASP A 301 9.84 -15.42 -10.84
C ASP A 301 9.65 -16.95 -10.96
N LYS A 302 9.21 -17.61 -9.88
CA LYS A 302 8.95 -19.05 -9.81
C LYS A 302 7.47 -19.42 -9.83
N PHE A 303 6.55 -18.45 -9.82
CA PHE A 303 5.12 -18.75 -9.88
C PHE A 303 4.69 -19.58 -11.08
N PRO A 304 5.21 -19.37 -12.31
CA PRO A 304 4.85 -20.23 -13.43
C PRO A 304 5.16 -21.72 -13.18
N ASP A 305 6.23 -22.01 -12.43
CA ASP A 305 6.66 -23.38 -12.13
C ASP A 305 5.80 -24.05 -11.05
N VAL A 306 5.16 -23.26 -10.18
CA VAL A 306 4.40 -23.76 -9.01
C VAL A 306 2.89 -23.52 -9.11
N PHE A 307 2.42 -22.90 -10.19
CA PHE A 307 1.02 -22.51 -10.40
C PHE A 307 0.06 -23.69 -10.23
N ASP A 308 0.27 -24.78 -10.98
CA ASP A 308 -0.56 -25.98 -10.92
C ASP A 308 -0.57 -26.60 -9.52
N THR A 309 0.52 -26.46 -8.77
CA THR A 309 0.62 -26.96 -7.39
C THR A 309 -0.24 -26.10 -6.44
N ILE A 310 -0.17 -24.77 -6.56
CA ILE A 310 -0.95 -23.84 -5.75
C ILE A 310 -2.45 -23.99 -6.02
N GLU A 311 -2.84 -24.09 -7.29
CA GLU A 311 -4.24 -24.28 -7.70
C GLU A 311 -4.77 -25.66 -7.34
N GLY A 312 -3.91 -26.68 -7.37
CA GLY A 312 -4.24 -28.07 -7.11
C GLY A 312 -4.67 -28.37 -5.66
N TYR A 313 -4.37 -27.49 -4.70
CA TYR A 313 -4.85 -27.66 -3.32
C TYR A 313 -6.37 -27.55 -3.25
N THR A 314 -7.00 -28.56 -2.66
CA THR A 314 -8.42 -28.51 -2.34
C THR A 314 -8.68 -27.65 -1.10
N GLU A 315 -9.86 -27.06 -0.99
CA GLU A 315 -10.29 -26.28 0.18
C GLU A 315 -10.23 -27.10 1.47
N ALA A 316 -10.50 -28.40 1.39
CA ALA A 316 -10.41 -29.33 2.53
C ALA A 316 -8.96 -29.54 3.00
N GLU A 317 -7.99 -29.65 2.08
CA GLU A 317 -6.57 -29.73 2.41
C GLU A 317 -6.07 -28.42 3.01
N LEU A 318 -6.46 -27.27 2.43
CA LEU A 318 -6.12 -25.96 2.96
C LEU A 318 -6.68 -25.75 4.37
N LEU A 319 -7.94 -26.13 4.62
CA LEU A 319 -8.53 -26.08 5.95
C LEU A 319 -7.78 -26.97 6.95
N LYS A 320 -7.38 -28.18 6.54
CA LYS A 320 -6.61 -29.09 7.38
C LYS A 320 -5.25 -28.49 7.76
N ASN A 321 -4.55 -27.88 6.80
CA ASN A 321 -3.27 -27.21 7.05
C ASN A 321 -3.47 -25.98 7.95
N ALA A 322 -4.48 -25.16 7.67
CA ALA A 322 -4.80 -23.96 8.42
C ALA A 322 -5.21 -24.26 9.87
N LYS A 323 -5.93 -25.35 10.15
CA LYS A 323 -6.29 -25.75 11.53
C LYS A 323 -5.06 -25.84 12.45
N VAL A 324 -3.94 -26.34 11.93
CA VAL A 324 -2.69 -26.45 12.69
C VAL A 324 -2.06 -25.06 12.87
N GLN A 325 -1.86 -24.33 11.78
CA GLN A 325 -1.18 -23.04 11.83
C GLN A 325 -1.99 -21.95 12.54
N ALA A 326 -3.31 -21.83 12.31
CA ALA A 326 -4.16 -20.84 12.95
C ALA A 326 -4.25 -21.03 14.46
N LYS A 327 -4.25 -22.28 14.95
CA LYS A 327 -4.19 -22.58 16.38
C LYS A 327 -2.88 -22.12 17.01
N GLN A 328 -1.77 -22.25 16.29
CA GLN A 328 -0.44 -21.83 16.77
C GLN A 328 -0.25 -20.31 16.66
N LEU A 329 -0.60 -19.72 15.52
CA LEU A 329 -0.28 -18.33 15.15
C LEU A 329 -1.34 -17.33 15.62
N LEU A 330 -2.63 -17.63 15.45
CA LEU A 330 -3.74 -16.74 15.80
C LEU A 330 -4.49 -17.16 17.07
N LYS A 331 -4.09 -18.28 17.67
CA LYS A 331 -4.75 -18.91 18.84
C LYS A 331 -6.24 -19.19 18.62
N ILE A 332 -6.63 -19.52 17.38
CA ILE A 332 -8.00 -19.88 17.01
C ILE A 332 -8.12 -21.34 16.58
N ASP A 333 -9.21 -21.99 16.99
CA ASP A 333 -9.57 -23.31 16.51
C ASP A 333 -10.53 -23.19 15.32
N LEU A 334 -10.13 -23.68 14.16
CA LEU A 334 -10.94 -23.67 12.94
C LEU A 334 -11.90 -24.88 12.86
N GLU A 335 -12.22 -25.53 13.98
CA GLU A 335 -13.21 -26.60 14.01
C GLU A 335 -14.63 -26.11 13.62
N GLY A 336 -15.25 -26.82 12.68
CA GLY A 336 -16.53 -26.43 12.08
C GLY A 336 -16.49 -25.22 11.14
N TYR A 337 -15.31 -24.71 10.77
CA TYR A 337 -15.16 -23.72 9.70
C TYR A 337 -15.27 -24.36 8.32
N GLN A 338 -15.72 -23.59 7.34
CA GLN A 338 -15.67 -23.89 5.92
C GLN A 338 -14.55 -23.07 5.27
N ALA A 339 -13.89 -23.63 4.26
CA ALA A 339 -12.88 -22.94 3.47
C ALA A 339 -13.42 -22.63 2.08
N ALA A 340 -13.13 -21.43 1.58
CA ALA A 340 -13.46 -21.01 0.22
C ALA A 340 -12.27 -20.28 -0.41
N LYS A 341 -11.76 -20.77 -1.54
CA LYS A 341 -10.71 -20.04 -2.29
C LYS A 341 -11.27 -18.72 -2.82
N ASP A 342 -10.44 -17.67 -2.81
CA ASP A 342 -10.81 -16.41 -3.46
C ASP A 342 -10.83 -16.63 -4.99
N PRO A 343 -11.95 -16.40 -5.69
CA PRO A 343 -12.05 -16.65 -7.14
C PRO A 343 -11.26 -15.62 -7.97
N LYS A 344 -10.73 -14.58 -7.32
CA LYS A 344 -10.11 -13.40 -7.92
C LYS A 344 -8.65 -13.24 -7.48
N MET A 345 -8.18 -14.00 -6.50
CA MET A 345 -6.83 -13.92 -5.95
C MET A 345 -6.27 -15.33 -5.76
N MET A 346 -5.15 -15.58 -6.43
CA MET A 346 -4.44 -16.85 -6.33
C MET A 346 -3.87 -17.01 -4.93
N ALA A 347 -3.87 -18.24 -4.45
CA ALA A 347 -3.30 -18.62 -3.17
C ALA A 347 -3.94 -17.92 -1.96
N VAL A 348 -5.18 -17.45 -2.09
CA VAL A 348 -5.96 -16.87 -0.99
C VAL A 348 -7.17 -17.73 -0.71
N VAL A 349 -7.43 -17.98 0.57
CA VAL A 349 -8.56 -18.75 1.07
C VAL A 349 -9.15 -18.05 2.29
N TYR A 350 -10.47 -18.05 2.39
CA TYR A 350 -11.21 -17.56 3.54
C TYR A 350 -11.79 -18.74 4.31
N PHE A 351 -11.66 -18.68 5.64
CA PHE A 351 -12.25 -19.61 6.57
C PHE A 351 -13.41 -18.91 7.27
N THR A 352 -14.63 -19.42 7.08
CA THR A 352 -15.86 -18.83 7.62
C THR A 352 -16.63 -19.83 8.47
N LYS A 353 -17.31 -19.31 9.50
CA LYS A 353 -18.26 -20.06 10.32
C LYS A 353 -19.32 -19.11 10.85
N SER A 354 -20.58 -19.51 10.74
CA SER A 354 -21.69 -18.68 11.22
C SER A 354 -21.50 -18.30 12.70
N GLY A 355 -21.60 -17.01 13.01
CA GLY A 355 -21.42 -16.47 14.36
C GLY A 355 -19.98 -16.42 14.86
N ALA A 356 -18.97 -16.66 14.00
CA ALA A 356 -17.56 -16.57 14.37
C ALA A 356 -16.78 -15.66 13.39
N PRO A 357 -15.62 -15.12 13.81
CA PRO A 357 -14.77 -14.31 12.95
C PRO A 357 -14.33 -15.05 11.69
N THR A 358 -14.26 -14.34 10.57
CA THR A 358 -13.61 -14.83 9.34
C THR A 358 -12.10 -14.76 9.49
N VAL A 359 -11.39 -15.77 8.97
CA VAL A 359 -9.93 -15.77 8.89
C VAL A 359 -9.54 -15.84 7.42
N MET A 360 -8.67 -14.95 6.96
CA MET A 360 -8.07 -15.04 5.63
C MET A 360 -6.67 -15.65 5.75
N GLY A 361 -6.34 -16.55 4.83
CA GLY A 361 -5.01 -17.13 4.70
C GLY A 361 -4.44 -16.94 3.31
N GLN A 362 -3.14 -16.65 3.23
CA GLN A 362 -2.36 -16.76 2.00
C GLN A 362 -1.32 -17.87 2.15
N TYR A 363 -1.26 -18.77 1.17
CA TYR A 363 -0.46 -19.99 1.22
C TYR A 363 0.56 -20.10 0.08
N ASN A 364 1.63 -20.85 0.29
CA ASN A 364 2.64 -21.13 -0.73
C ASN A 364 2.41 -22.51 -1.39
N SER A 365 3.26 -22.87 -2.33
CA SER A 365 3.26 -24.14 -3.07
C SER A 365 3.39 -25.38 -2.17
N LYS A 366 3.87 -25.22 -0.93
CA LYS A 366 3.91 -26.30 0.09
C LYS A 366 2.62 -26.41 0.90
N GLY A 367 1.62 -25.58 0.60
CA GLY A 367 0.37 -25.51 1.37
C GLY A 367 0.55 -24.89 2.75
N GLN A 368 1.69 -24.24 3.00
CA GLN A 368 2.00 -23.54 4.24
C GLN A 368 1.50 -22.10 4.14
N PHE A 369 0.80 -21.63 5.16
CA PHE A 369 0.33 -20.26 5.26
C PHE A 369 1.45 -19.32 5.68
N TYR A 370 1.77 -18.34 4.84
CA TYR A 370 2.73 -17.27 5.15
C TYR A 370 2.04 -15.99 5.59
N ASN A 371 0.72 -15.85 5.37
CA ASN A 371 -0.10 -14.80 5.96
C ASN A 371 -1.36 -15.44 6.54
N LEU A 372 -1.66 -15.15 7.80
CA LEU A 372 -2.94 -15.47 8.44
C LEU A 372 -3.40 -14.24 9.22
N GLU A 373 -4.63 -13.82 8.98
CA GLU A 373 -5.22 -12.68 9.68
C GLU A 373 -6.71 -12.86 9.88
N TYR A 374 -7.24 -12.22 10.92
CA TYR A 374 -8.68 -12.04 11.04
C TYR A 374 -9.12 -11.10 9.92
N ASP A 375 -10.01 -11.58 9.05
CA ASP A 375 -10.67 -10.77 8.02
C ASP A 375 -11.85 -10.01 8.63
N GLU A 376 -11.55 -9.35 9.73
CA GLU A 376 -12.40 -8.35 10.33
C GLU A 376 -11.72 -7.02 10.03
N PRO A 377 -12.34 -6.11 9.27
CA PRO A 377 -11.84 -4.77 9.31
C PRO A 377 -11.87 -4.34 10.77
N ILE A 378 -10.85 -3.60 11.19
CA ILE A 378 -10.89 -2.78 12.41
C ILE A 378 -12.17 -1.89 12.45
N ARG A 379 -12.96 -1.84 11.36
CA ARG A 379 -14.01 -0.88 11.03
C ARG A 379 -15.48 -1.27 11.20
N LYS A 380 -15.87 -2.37 11.87
CA LYS A 380 -17.31 -2.51 12.20
C LYS A 380 -17.61 -1.91 13.57
N ALA A 381 -17.83 -0.60 13.58
CA ALA A 381 -18.77 0.02 14.50
C ALA A 381 -20.15 0.01 13.82
N GLU A 382 -21.17 -0.32 14.61
CA GLU A 382 -22.59 -0.35 14.22
C GLU A 382 -23.10 1.00 13.70
#